data_AF-A0A139BS97-F1
#
_entry.id   AF-A0A139BS97-F1
#
_cell.length_a   1.000
_cell.length_b   1.000
_cell.length_c   1.000
_cell.angle_alpha   90.00
_cell.angle_beta   90.00
_cell.angle_gamma   90.00
#
_symmetry.space_group_name_H-M   'P 1'
#
loop_
_entity.id
_entity.type
_entity.pdbx_description
1 polymer ?
#
loop_
_entity_poly.entity_id
_entity_poly.type
_entity_poly.pdbx_seq_one_letter_code
_entity_poly.pdbx_strand_id
1 'polypeptide(L)'
;MSEQKRTSHPLYSLHPADIEGFDSLVDLAMDMRWSWNHSTDEVWRQLDPVLWDQTHHPCDVLQTVSREKIRGALADPAFRKKIDDLLLSKKQAEDAPAWFQQAHPKSPLNCVAYFSMEFMLSEALPIYSGGLGNVAGDQLKAASDMGVPVIGVGLLYQQGYFRQIIDKDGAQQALYPYNDPGQLPVIPLRKPNGEWLRLEVALPGYTVWLRTWQVQVGRVKLYLLDSNDVANYPAHRGITSELYGGGPELRLKQELVLGIGGWRLLHELGLRPEVCHLNEGHAAFAVLERALHFMEETGQSFDAALAVTRAGNLFTTHTAVAAGFDRFSPALIEQYLGTYAVQKLGISLHDLLALGRQNPGDASEPFNMAYLAIRGSGAVNGVSRLHGRVSRHLFEPLFARWPHAEVPVGYVTNGVHMPTWDSPEADDLWTE
;
A
#
# COMPACT_ATOMS: atom_id res chain seq x y z
N MET A 1 -28.44 -27.36 -11.65
CA MET A 1 -28.60 -26.43 -10.52
C MET A 1 -27.27 -26.37 -9.81
N SER A 2 -26.46 -25.34 -10.11
CA SER A 2 -25.13 -25.14 -9.53
C SER A 2 -25.31 -24.29 -8.29
N GLU A 3 -25.03 -24.84 -7.10
CA GLU A 3 -24.92 -24.07 -5.87
C GLU A 3 -23.76 -23.08 -6.02
N GLN A 4 -24.08 -21.79 -6.15
CA GLN A 4 -23.10 -20.72 -5.93
C GLN A 4 -22.68 -20.80 -4.47
N LYS A 5 -21.41 -21.17 -4.24
CA LYS A 5 -20.77 -21.08 -2.92
C LYS A 5 -20.92 -19.64 -2.42
N ARG A 6 -21.78 -19.43 -1.42
CA ARG A 6 -21.79 -18.23 -0.59
C ARG A 6 -20.41 -18.10 0.05
N THR A 7 -19.65 -17.09 -0.35
CA THR A 7 -18.48 -16.63 0.39
C THR A 7 -18.99 -15.88 1.62
N SER A 8 -19.48 -16.61 2.62
CA SER A 8 -19.70 -16.03 3.95
C SER A 8 -18.34 -15.56 4.47
N HIS A 9 -18.18 -14.27 4.76
CA HIS A 9 -16.98 -13.69 5.37
C HIS A 9 -17.01 -13.93 6.90
N PRO A 10 -16.51 -15.04 7.45
CA PRO A 10 -16.91 -15.52 8.78
C PRO A 10 -16.05 -14.96 9.93
N LEU A 11 -15.52 -13.73 9.81
CA LEU A 11 -15.00 -12.99 10.97
C LEU A 11 -15.72 -11.65 11.23
N TYR A 12 -16.76 -11.35 10.45
CA TYR A 12 -17.67 -10.23 10.68
C TYR A 12 -18.87 -10.70 11.53
N SER A 13 -18.60 -11.08 12.79
CA SER A 13 -19.56 -11.75 13.69
C SER A 13 -20.78 -10.91 14.13
N LEU A 14 -21.04 -9.75 13.53
CA LEU A 14 -22.16 -8.89 13.88
C LEU A 14 -23.03 -8.46 12.69
N HIS A 15 -22.63 -8.79 11.46
CA HIS A 15 -23.39 -8.42 10.28
C HIS A 15 -24.56 -9.40 10.05
N PRO A 16 -25.77 -8.92 9.72
CA PRO A 16 -26.94 -9.75 9.53
C PRO A 16 -26.87 -10.50 8.19
N ALA A 17 -26.04 -11.55 8.12
CA ALA A 17 -25.95 -12.47 6.98
C ALA A 17 -27.30 -13.16 6.65
N ASP A 18 -28.28 -13.04 7.55
CA ASP A 18 -29.64 -13.55 7.40
C ASP A 18 -30.58 -12.61 6.62
N ILE A 19 -30.14 -11.40 6.25
CA ILE A 19 -30.93 -10.45 5.45
C ILE A 19 -30.54 -10.60 3.97
N GLU A 20 -31.51 -11.03 3.15
CA GLU A 20 -31.34 -11.12 1.70
C GLU A 20 -30.96 -9.75 1.10
N GLY A 21 -29.90 -9.70 0.28
CA GLY A 21 -29.40 -8.47 -0.34
C GLY A 21 -28.43 -7.65 0.51
N PHE A 22 -28.15 -8.05 1.76
CA PHE A 22 -27.17 -7.36 2.59
C PHE A 22 -25.74 -7.41 2.01
N ASP A 23 -25.34 -8.55 1.44
CA ASP A 23 -24.02 -8.72 0.81
C ASP A 23 -23.78 -7.72 -0.34
N SER A 24 -24.83 -7.32 -1.05
CA SER A 24 -24.77 -6.29 -2.10
C SER A 24 -24.39 -4.91 -1.56
N LEU A 25 -24.89 -4.55 -0.37
CA LEU A 25 -24.48 -3.32 0.31
C LEU A 25 -23.02 -3.43 0.77
N VAL A 26 -22.60 -4.59 1.30
CA VAL A 26 -21.22 -4.81 1.71
C VAL A 26 -20.25 -4.67 0.53
N ASP A 27 -20.57 -5.21 -0.64
CA ASP A 27 -19.75 -5.06 -1.86
C ASP A 27 -19.57 -3.59 -2.24
N LEU A 28 -20.64 -2.79 -2.23
CA LEU A 28 -20.57 -1.36 -2.52
C LEU A 28 -19.77 -0.57 -1.46
N ALA A 29 -19.89 -0.91 -0.17
CA ALA A 29 -19.18 -0.21 0.90
C ALA A 29 -17.68 -0.53 0.97
N MET A 30 -17.30 -1.76 0.60
CA MET A 30 -15.91 -2.24 0.71
C MET A 30 -15.03 -1.85 -0.49
N ASP A 31 -15.61 -1.38 -1.59
CA ASP A 31 -14.86 -0.82 -2.71
C ASP A 31 -14.68 0.69 -2.54
N MET A 32 -13.46 1.12 -2.23
CA MET A 32 -13.10 2.52 -2.02
C MET A 32 -13.34 3.42 -3.25
N ARG A 33 -13.75 2.89 -4.41
CA ARG A 33 -14.23 3.68 -5.55
C ARG A 33 -15.28 4.72 -5.16
N TRP A 34 -16.11 4.46 -4.14
CA TRP A 34 -17.07 5.44 -3.64
C TRP A 34 -16.42 6.77 -3.20
N SER A 35 -15.12 6.78 -2.87
CA SER A 35 -14.41 7.99 -2.44
C SER A 35 -14.12 9.00 -3.56
N TRP A 36 -14.30 8.64 -4.83
CA TRP A 36 -14.28 9.57 -5.96
C TRP A 36 -15.41 9.30 -6.96
N ASN A 37 -16.39 8.47 -6.57
CA ASN A 37 -17.55 8.15 -7.38
C ASN A 37 -18.81 8.20 -6.51
N HIS A 38 -19.56 9.29 -6.63
CA HIS A 38 -20.69 9.61 -5.77
C HIS A 38 -21.99 8.88 -6.12
N SER A 39 -21.95 7.89 -7.03
CA SER A 39 -23.16 7.16 -7.45
C SER A 39 -23.83 6.36 -6.32
N THR A 40 -23.08 6.03 -5.26
CA THR A 40 -23.58 5.26 -4.12
C THR A 40 -24.05 6.14 -2.94
N ASP A 41 -23.78 7.45 -2.96
CA ASP A 41 -23.99 8.34 -1.80
C ASP A 41 -25.45 8.35 -1.31
N GLU A 42 -26.40 8.34 -2.25
CA GLU A 42 -27.82 8.35 -1.91
C GLU A 42 -28.27 7.03 -1.25
N VAL A 43 -27.58 5.90 -1.51
CA VAL A 43 -27.84 4.63 -0.81
C VAL A 43 -27.54 4.79 0.68
N TRP A 44 -26.37 5.35 1.00
CA TRP A 44 -25.92 5.54 2.38
C TRP A 44 -26.77 6.60 3.09
N ARG A 45 -27.07 7.71 2.42
CA ARG A 45 -27.95 8.77 2.97
C ARG A 45 -29.36 8.28 3.26
N GLN A 46 -29.91 7.38 2.44
CA GLN A 46 -31.23 6.78 2.72
C GLN A 46 -31.19 5.84 3.93
N LEU A 47 -30.07 5.12 4.14
CA LEU A 47 -29.88 4.22 5.28
C LEU A 47 -29.61 4.97 6.58
N ASP A 48 -28.86 6.06 6.59
CA ASP A 48 -28.69 6.93 7.76
C ASP A 48 -28.22 8.34 7.35
N PRO A 49 -29.14 9.32 7.18
CA PRO A 49 -28.76 10.63 6.69
C PRO A 49 -27.89 11.40 7.68
N VAL A 50 -28.16 11.25 9.00
CA VAL A 50 -27.43 11.99 10.03
C VAL A 50 -25.98 11.50 10.10
N LEU A 51 -25.78 10.18 10.10
CA LEU A 51 -24.43 9.62 10.17
C LEU A 51 -23.68 9.83 8.85
N TRP A 52 -24.35 9.69 7.71
CA TRP A 52 -23.75 9.94 6.40
C TRP A 52 -23.25 11.38 6.28
N ASP A 53 -24.07 12.38 6.62
CA ASP A 53 -23.67 13.80 6.50
C ASP A 53 -22.54 14.18 7.48
N GLN A 54 -22.30 13.39 8.54
CA GLN A 54 -21.21 13.60 9.50
C GLN A 54 -19.91 12.89 9.10
N THR A 55 -20.01 11.71 8.48
CA THR A 55 -18.86 10.81 8.26
C THR A 55 -18.50 10.66 6.81
N HIS A 56 -19.46 10.67 5.90
CA HIS A 56 -19.30 10.29 4.49
C HIS A 56 -18.64 8.91 4.30
N HIS A 57 -18.84 8.01 5.28
CA HIS A 57 -18.21 6.70 5.32
C HIS A 57 -19.27 5.58 5.24
N PRO A 58 -19.28 4.79 4.14
CA PRO A 58 -20.24 3.70 3.98
C PRO A 58 -20.17 2.63 5.08
N CYS A 59 -18.96 2.28 5.52
CA CYS A 59 -18.74 1.29 6.57
C CYS A 59 -19.35 1.73 7.91
N ASP A 60 -19.18 3.00 8.29
CA ASP A 60 -19.76 3.56 9.53
C ASP A 60 -21.29 3.49 9.50
N VAL A 61 -21.90 3.87 8.36
CA VAL A 61 -23.35 3.75 8.14
C VAL A 61 -23.80 2.29 8.26
N LEU A 62 -23.17 1.36 7.55
CA LEU A 62 -23.58 -0.05 7.55
C LEU A 62 -23.42 -0.75 8.89
N GLN A 63 -22.47 -0.32 9.73
CA GLN A 63 -22.23 -0.91 11.04
C GLN A 63 -23.16 -0.36 12.11
N THR A 64 -23.68 0.86 11.92
CA THR A 64 -24.53 1.54 12.90
C THR A 64 -26.01 1.40 12.60
N VAL A 65 -26.39 1.32 11.32
CA VAL A 65 -27.79 1.24 10.91
C VAL A 65 -28.47 -0.03 11.46
N SER A 66 -29.69 0.13 11.96
CA SER A 66 -30.42 -0.99 12.56
C SER A 66 -30.80 -2.05 11.52
N ARG A 67 -30.84 -3.32 11.95
CA ARG A 67 -31.30 -4.45 11.13
C ARG A 67 -32.71 -4.26 10.58
N GLU A 68 -33.58 -3.62 11.36
CA GLU A 68 -34.95 -3.30 10.94
C GLU A 68 -34.97 -2.28 9.81
N LYS A 69 -34.13 -1.23 9.89
CA LYS A 69 -34.05 -0.21 8.84
C LYS A 69 -33.45 -0.78 7.56
N ILE A 70 -32.40 -1.62 7.64
CA ILE A 70 -31.86 -2.35 6.48
C ILE A 70 -32.96 -3.22 5.85
N ARG A 71 -33.65 -4.03 6.65
CA ARG A 71 -34.72 -4.92 6.14
C ARG A 71 -35.85 -4.13 5.50
N GLY A 72 -36.25 -3.01 6.12
CA GLY A 72 -37.27 -2.11 5.58
C GLY A 72 -36.85 -1.48 4.25
N ALA A 73 -35.61 -1.01 4.14
CA ALA A 73 -35.07 -0.46 2.90
C ALA A 73 -34.95 -1.52 1.80
N LEU A 74 -34.40 -2.70 2.09
CA LEU A 74 -34.27 -3.79 1.12
C LEU A 74 -35.60 -4.44 0.72
N ALA A 75 -36.67 -4.24 1.50
CA ALA A 75 -38.03 -4.64 1.13
C ALA A 75 -38.68 -3.69 0.10
N ASP A 76 -38.16 -2.48 -0.07
CA ASP A 76 -38.60 -1.56 -1.12
C ASP A 76 -38.00 -1.98 -2.48
N PRO A 77 -38.84 -2.36 -3.46
CA PRO A 77 -38.36 -2.75 -4.79
C PRO A 77 -37.56 -1.65 -5.50
N ALA A 78 -37.86 -0.37 -5.26
CA ALA A 78 -37.13 0.74 -5.88
C ALA A 78 -35.70 0.83 -5.34
N PHE A 79 -35.52 0.71 -4.02
CA PHE A 79 -34.21 0.70 -3.38
C PHE A 79 -33.38 -0.52 -3.81
N ARG A 80 -34.00 -1.72 -3.84
CA ARG A 80 -33.32 -2.93 -4.31
C ARG A 80 -32.86 -2.82 -5.76
N LYS A 81 -33.74 -2.34 -6.65
CA LYS A 81 -33.40 -2.11 -8.05
C LYS A 81 -32.23 -1.14 -8.19
N LYS A 82 -32.20 -0.06 -7.41
CA LYS A 82 -31.09 0.90 -7.42
C LYS A 82 -29.75 0.25 -7.06
N ILE A 83 -29.71 -0.60 -6.04
CA ILE A 83 -28.50 -1.36 -5.68
C ILE A 83 -28.09 -2.30 -6.82
N ASP A 84 -29.05 -3.03 -7.40
CA ASP A 84 -28.79 -3.94 -8.51
C ASP A 84 -28.23 -3.20 -9.74
N ASP A 85 -28.78 -2.04 -10.07
CA ASP A 85 -28.31 -1.18 -11.17
C ASP A 85 -26.89 -0.65 -10.90
N LEU A 86 -26.58 -0.24 -9.66
CA LEU A 86 -25.24 0.20 -9.25
C LEU A 86 -24.20 -0.93 -9.35
N LEU A 87 -24.54 -2.13 -8.88
CA LEU A 87 -23.66 -3.31 -8.97
C LEU A 87 -23.44 -3.75 -10.43
N LEU A 88 -24.50 -3.69 -11.25
CA LEU A 88 -24.38 -3.99 -12.67
C LEU A 88 -23.45 -2.97 -13.36
N SER A 89 -23.62 -1.68 -13.09
CA SER A 89 -22.76 -0.61 -13.62
C SER A 89 -21.31 -0.78 -13.16
N LYS A 90 -21.09 -1.09 -11.88
CA LYS A 90 -19.76 -1.42 -11.32
C LYS A 90 -19.11 -2.56 -12.10
N LYS A 91 -19.81 -3.68 -12.26
CA LYS A 91 -19.29 -4.86 -12.97
C LYS A 91 -19.02 -4.57 -14.45
N GLN A 92 -19.92 -3.87 -15.12
CA GLN A 92 -19.72 -3.47 -16.52
C GLN A 92 -18.49 -2.58 -16.68
N ALA A 93 -18.29 -1.62 -15.76
CA ALA A 93 -17.09 -0.81 -15.74
C ALA A 93 -15.85 -1.68 -15.53
N GLU A 94 -15.83 -2.60 -14.56
CA GLU A 94 -14.70 -3.49 -14.29
C GLU A 94 -14.36 -4.45 -15.45
N ASP A 95 -15.37 -4.95 -16.18
CA ASP A 95 -15.19 -5.89 -17.29
C ASP A 95 -14.82 -5.19 -18.61
N ALA A 96 -15.19 -3.91 -18.78
CA ALA A 96 -14.94 -3.17 -20.01
C ALA A 96 -13.43 -2.85 -20.17
N PRO A 97 -12.86 -2.99 -21.39
CA PRO A 97 -11.48 -2.57 -21.65
C PRO A 97 -11.29 -1.08 -21.35
N ALA A 98 -10.38 -0.75 -20.42
CA ALA A 98 -10.04 0.63 -20.11
C ALA A 98 -9.01 1.20 -21.09
N TRP A 99 -8.57 2.44 -20.85
CA TRP A 99 -7.57 3.10 -21.70
C TRP A 99 -6.33 2.24 -21.95
N PHE A 100 -5.77 1.59 -20.94
CA PHE A 100 -4.54 0.81 -21.06
C PHE A 100 -4.71 -0.37 -22.02
N GLN A 101 -5.81 -1.13 -21.90
CA GLN A 101 -6.09 -2.25 -22.81
C GLN A 101 -6.32 -1.78 -24.25
N GLN A 102 -6.91 -0.59 -24.44
CA GLN A 102 -7.17 -0.03 -25.77
C GLN A 102 -5.91 0.59 -26.41
N ALA A 103 -5.13 1.34 -25.64
CA ALA A 103 -3.91 2.02 -26.10
C ALA A 103 -2.72 1.06 -26.24
N HIS A 104 -2.68 0.01 -25.42
CA HIS A 104 -1.58 -0.95 -25.36
C HIS A 104 -2.05 -2.41 -25.43
N PRO A 105 -2.80 -2.83 -26.48
CA PRO A 105 -3.44 -4.14 -26.56
C PRO A 105 -2.46 -5.33 -26.66
N LYS A 106 -1.19 -5.05 -26.98
CA LYS A 106 -0.10 -6.04 -27.08
C LYS A 106 0.93 -5.91 -25.97
N SER A 107 0.65 -5.12 -24.94
CA SER A 107 1.59 -4.94 -23.82
C SER A 107 1.82 -6.28 -23.13
N PRO A 108 3.08 -6.67 -22.87
CA PRO A 108 3.37 -7.84 -22.04
C PRO A 108 3.24 -7.53 -20.54
N LEU A 109 2.98 -6.29 -20.15
CA LEU A 109 2.88 -5.86 -18.75
C LEU A 109 1.55 -6.32 -18.15
N ASN A 110 1.59 -7.23 -17.17
CA ASN A 110 0.39 -7.76 -16.52
C ASN A 110 0.27 -7.39 -15.05
N CYS A 111 1.36 -6.98 -14.39
CA CYS A 111 1.35 -6.65 -12.97
C CYS A 111 2.52 -5.73 -12.57
N VAL A 112 2.18 -4.60 -11.96
CA VAL A 112 3.10 -3.67 -11.30
C VAL A 112 2.81 -3.69 -9.80
N ALA A 113 3.80 -4.00 -8.98
CA ALA A 113 3.69 -3.86 -7.53
C ALA A 113 4.25 -2.52 -7.06
N TYR A 114 3.38 -1.66 -6.54
CA TYR A 114 3.71 -0.34 -6.03
C TYR A 114 3.78 -0.35 -4.50
N PHE A 115 5.00 -0.26 -3.96
CA PHE A 115 5.25 -0.29 -2.53
C PHE A 115 5.34 1.12 -1.96
N SER A 116 4.58 1.41 -0.91
CA SER A 116 4.62 2.70 -0.21
C SER A 116 4.35 2.51 1.28
N MET A 117 4.97 3.37 2.11
CA MET A 117 4.62 3.46 3.53
C MET A 117 3.26 4.10 3.76
N GLU A 118 2.77 4.91 2.82
CA GLU A 118 1.48 5.59 2.96
C GLU A 118 0.64 5.58 1.68
N PHE A 119 -0.68 5.59 1.86
CA PHE A 119 -1.68 5.71 0.80
C PHE A 119 -2.85 6.57 1.26
N MET A 120 -3.04 7.74 0.65
CA MET A 120 -4.21 8.59 0.90
C MET A 120 -5.31 8.29 -0.12
N LEU A 121 -6.17 7.34 0.23
CA LEU A 121 -7.34 7.00 -0.59
C LEU A 121 -8.57 7.80 -0.15
N SER A 122 -8.84 7.81 1.16
CA SER A 122 -9.92 8.54 1.83
C SER A 122 -9.63 8.58 3.34
N GLU A 123 -10.26 9.52 4.06
CA GLU A 123 -10.20 9.60 5.52
C GLU A 123 -10.72 8.31 6.21
N ALA A 124 -11.57 7.53 5.53
CA ALA A 124 -12.05 6.22 6.01
C ALA A 124 -10.95 5.16 6.14
N LEU A 125 -9.77 5.39 5.55
CA LEU A 125 -8.60 4.53 5.69
C LEU A 125 -7.36 5.39 6.00
N PRO A 126 -7.17 5.81 7.26
CA PRO A 126 -6.16 6.80 7.65
C PRO A 126 -4.75 6.17 7.77
N ILE A 127 -4.21 5.69 6.65
CA ILE A 127 -2.86 5.11 6.53
C ILE A 127 -1.89 6.04 5.79
N TYR A 128 -2.03 7.35 5.99
CA TYR A 128 -1.24 8.39 5.33
C TYR A 128 -0.93 9.57 6.24
N SER A 129 0.08 10.36 5.87
CA SER A 129 0.44 11.61 6.53
C SER A 129 0.43 12.79 5.55
N GLY A 130 1.12 12.66 4.40
CA GLY A 130 1.38 13.82 3.54
C GLY A 130 1.41 13.51 2.04
N GLY A 131 2.21 14.31 1.33
CA GLY A 131 2.24 14.31 -0.14
C GLY A 131 2.68 12.98 -0.77
N LEU A 132 3.50 12.18 -0.08
CA LEU A 132 3.91 10.86 -0.58
C LEU A 132 2.69 9.91 -0.67
N GLY A 133 1.81 9.97 0.33
CA GLY A 133 0.56 9.23 0.44
C GLY A 133 -0.50 9.73 -0.53
N ASN A 134 -0.60 11.05 -0.72
CA ASN A 134 -1.47 11.63 -1.76
C ASN A 134 -1.10 11.10 -3.14
N VAL A 135 0.19 11.15 -3.49
CA VAL A 135 0.67 10.65 -4.78
C VAL A 135 0.45 9.14 -4.92
N ALA A 136 0.70 8.36 -3.85
CA ALA A 136 0.45 6.92 -3.87
C ALA A 136 -1.04 6.59 -4.06
N GLY A 137 -1.93 7.28 -3.34
CA GLY A 137 -3.38 7.11 -3.45
C GLY A 137 -3.91 7.50 -4.83
N ASP A 138 -3.51 8.67 -5.33
CA ASP A 138 -3.91 9.16 -6.65
C ASP A 138 -3.40 8.26 -7.78
N GLN A 139 -2.21 7.68 -7.63
CA GLN A 139 -1.71 6.67 -8.58
C GLN A 139 -2.59 5.42 -8.61
N LEU A 140 -3.05 4.91 -7.46
CA LEU A 140 -3.94 3.74 -7.45
C LEU A 140 -5.31 4.07 -8.07
N LYS A 141 -5.87 5.25 -7.78
CA LYS A 141 -7.13 5.73 -8.38
C LYS A 141 -7.01 5.87 -9.90
N ALA A 142 -5.97 6.57 -10.36
CA ALA A 142 -5.71 6.73 -11.78
C ALA A 142 -5.43 5.40 -12.49
N ALA A 143 -4.69 4.48 -11.84
CA ALA A 143 -4.46 3.15 -12.38
C ALA A 143 -5.76 2.34 -12.50
N SER A 144 -6.67 2.47 -11.54
CA SER A 144 -8.01 1.89 -11.61
C SER A 144 -8.79 2.41 -12.82
N ASP A 145 -8.86 3.73 -12.99
CA ASP A 145 -9.65 4.35 -14.06
C ASP A 145 -9.06 4.06 -15.45
N MET A 146 -7.73 4.10 -15.57
CA MET A 146 -7.02 3.80 -16.81
C MET A 146 -6.87 2.30 -17.10
N GLY A 147 -7.15 1.42 -16.12
CA GLY A 147 -6.95 -0.03 -16.20
C GLY A 147 -5.48 -0.46 -16.33
N VAL A 148 -4.54 0.33 -15.80
CA VAL A 148 -3.14 -0.08 -15.68
C VAL A 148 -3.04 -1.13 -14.57
N PRO A 149 -2.37 -2.28 -14.79
CA PRO A 149 -2.43 -3.39 -13.85
C PRO A 149 -1.50 -3.18 -12.63
N VAL A 150 -1.85 -2.22 -11.80
CA VAL A 150 -1.12 -1.89 -10.57
C VAL A 150 -1.76 -2.60 -9.39
N ILE A 151 -0.92 -3.06 -8.46
CA ILE A 151 -1.31 -3.45 -7.10
C ILE A 151 -0.51 -2.61 -6.10
N GLY A 152 -1.16 -2.13 -5.05
CA GLY A 152 -0.50 -1.44 -3.95
C GLY A 152 -0.03 -2.43 -2.89
N VAL A 153 1.10 -2.14 -2.23
CA VAL A 153 1.57 -2.85 -1.04
C VAL A 153 1.97 -1.84 0.03
N GLY A 154 1.40 -1.97 1.23
CA GLY A 154 1.61 -1.06 2.33
C GLY A 154 1.43 -1.71 3.71
N LEU A 155 1.32 -0.88 4.74
CA LEU A 155 1.08 -1.29 6.12
C LEU A 155 -0.30 -0.79 6.59
N LEU A 156 -0.98 -1.58 7.41
CA LEU A 156 -2.22 -1.15 8.06
C LEU A 156 -1.91 -0.57 9.43
N TYR A 157 -1.96 0.76 9.57
CA TYR A 157 -1.65 1.44 10.81
C TYR A 157 -2.82 1.49 11.79
N GLN A 158 -2.57 1.08 13.04
CA GLN A 158 -3.60 1.10 14.08
C GLN A 158 -4.01 2.51 14.52
N GLN A 159 -3.17 3.52 14.35
CA GLN A 159 -3.43 4.89 14.80
C GLN A 159 -3.20 5.94 13.71
N GLY A 160 -2.83 5.52 12.50
CA GLY A 160 -2.46 6.41 11.42
C GLY A 160 -1.23 7.25 11.76
N TYR A 161 -1.24 8.53 11.36
CA TYR A 161 -0.21 9.50 11.76
C TYR A 161 -0.54 10.14 13.11
N PHE A 162 -1.47 11.09 13.14
CA PHE A 162 -2.19 11.55 14.33
C PHE A 162 -3.39 12.41 13.88
N ARG A 163 -4.38 12.60 14.75
CA ARG A 163 -5.46 13.57 14.57
C ARG A 163 -5.14 14.86 15.33
N GLN A 164 -5.09 15.97 14.61
CA GLN A 164 -4.78 17.28 15.19
C GLN A 164 -6.02 17.85 15.89
N ILE A 165 -5.83 18.33 17.13
CA ILE A 165 -6.76 19.23 17.80
C ILE A 165 -6.00 20.51 18.16
N ILE A 166 -6.65 21.65 17.99
CA ILE A 166 -6.16 22.94 18.48
C ILE A 166 -6.89 23.26 19.78
N ASP A 167 -6.13 23.43 20.86
CA ASP A 167 -6.71 23.73 22.16
C ASP A 167 -7.10 25.21 22.31
N LYS A 168 -7.72 25.54 23.45
CA LYS A 168 -8.19 26.89 23.76
C LYS A 168 -7.09 27.97 23.74
N ASP A 169 -5.83 27.56 23.87
CA ASP A 169 -4.67 28.46 23.91
C ASP A 169 -3.97 28.51 22.54
N GLY A 170 -4.53 27.84 21.51
CA GLY A 170 -3.98 27.80 20.16
C GLY A 170 -2.86 26.77 19.97
N ALA A 171 -2.61 25.89 20.94
CA ALA A 171 -1.58 24.88 20.85
C ALA A 171 -2.09 23.59 20.18
N GLN A 172 -1.22 22.96 19.40
CA GLN A 172 -1.51 21.66 18.80
C GLN A 172 -1.47 20.56 19.87
N GLN A 173 -2.50 19.72 19.88
CA GLN A 173 -2.56 18.45 20.58
C GLN A 173 -2.71 17.31 19.57
N ALA A 174 -1.90 16.26 19.74
CA ALA A 174 -1.95 15.07 18.90
C ALA A 174 -2.79 13.99 19.56
N LEU A 175 -3.84 13.54 18.88
CA LEU A 175 -4.64 12.38 19.28
C LEU A 175 -4.31 11.18 18.40
N TYR A 176 -4.35 9.99 18.99
CA TYR A 176 -4.07 8.72 18.31
C TYR A 176 -5.28 7.79 18.44
N PRO A 177 -6.40 8.12 17.77
CA PRO A 177 -7.56 7.24 17.80
C PRO A 177 -7.21 5.89 17.21
N TYR A 178 -7.76 4.82 17.80
CA TYR A 178 -7.54 3.47 17.29
C TYR A 178 -8.44 3.21 16.08
N ASN A 179 -7.83 2.85 14.96
CA ASN A 179 -8.47 2.38 13.76
C ASN A 179 -8.76 0.88 13.92
N ASP A 180 -10.00 0.54 14.27
CA ASP A 180 -10.43 -0.85 14.33
C ASP A 180 -10.56 -1.40 12.89
N PRO A 181 -9.77 -2.42 12.49
CA PRO A 181 -9.90 -3.01 11.16
C PRO A 181 -11.31 -3.52 10.83
N GLY A 182 -12.13 -3.84 11.85
CA GLY A 182 -13.54 -4.17 11.65
C GLY A 182 -14.38 -3.01 11.08
N GLN A 183 -13.96 -1.76 11.28
CA GLN A 183 -14.64 -0.54 10.85
C GLN A 183 -14.09 0.05 9.53
N LEU A 184 -12.92 -0.44 9.09
CA LEU A 184 -12.25 0.04 7.89
C LEU A 184 -12.74 -0.70 6.63
N PRO A 185 -12.59 -0.11 5.43
CA PRO A 185 -12.85 -0.79 4.15
C PRO A 185 -11.72 -1.78 3.79
N VAL A 186 -11.46 -2.74 4.69
CA VAL A 186 -10.41 -3.77 4.56
C VAL A 186 -11.01 -5.15 4.72
N ILE A 187 -10.63 -6.07 3.83
CA ILE A 187 -11.09 -7.46 3.85
C ILE A 187 -9.91 -8.36 4.24
N PRO A 188 -10.06 -9.28 5.21
CA PRO A 188 -8.99 -10.20 5.54
C PRO A 188 -8.74 -11.16 4.38
N LEU A 189 -7.47 -11.28 3.95
CA LEU A 189 -7.09 -12.26 2.95
C LEU A 189 -7.17 -13.67 3.54
N ARG A 190 -7.68 -14.60 2.74
CA ARG A 190 -7.90 -15.99 3.14
C ARG A 190 -7.14 -16.96 2.26
N LYS A 191 -6.65 -18.03 2.88
CA LYS A 191 -6.17 -19.23 2.18
C LYS A 191 -7.37 -19.98 1.55
N PRO A 192 -7.14 -20.89 0.59
CA PRO A 192 -8.22 -21.68 -0.04
C PRO A 192 -9.08 -22.49 0.95
N ASN A 193 -8.53 -22.83 2.12
CA ASN A 193 -9.23 -23.52 3.21
C ASN A 193 -10.09 -22.59 4.09
N GLY A 194 -10.12 -21.28 3.83
CA GLY A 194 -10.85 -20.27 4.60
C GLY A 194 -10.10 -19.71 5.81
N GLU A 195 -8.91 -20.23 6.14
CA GLU A 195 -8.07 -19.67 7.20
C GLU A 195 -7.54 -18.29 6.80
N TRP A 196 -7.24 -17.45 7.79
CA TRP A 196 -6.54 -16.20 7.52
C TRP A 196 -5.18 -16.48 6.88
N LEU A 197 -4.89 -15.82 5.77
CA LEU A 197 -3.54 -15.78 5.21
C LEU A 197 -2.63 -14.96 6.15
N ARG A 198 -1.81 -15.66 6.94
CA ARG A 198 -0.84 -15.01 7.83
C ARG A 198 0.56 -15.33 7.35
N LEU A 199 1.46 -14.36 7.51
CA LEU A 199 2.86 -14.48 7.14
C LEU A 199 3.75 -14.43 8.36
N GLU A 200 4.88 -15.12 8.28
CA GLU A 200 5.93 -15.07 9.29
C GLU A 200 7.11 -14.24 8.78
N VAL A 201 7.56 -13.29 9.60
CA VAL A 201 8.80 -12.55 9.39
C VAL A 201 9.71 -12.80 10.58
N ALA A 202 10.85 -13.45 10.32
CA ALA A 202 11.86 -13.73 11.33
C ALA A 202 12.58 -12.43 11.70
N LEU A 203 12.54 -12.07 12.98
CA LEU A 203 13.30 -10.99 13.59
C LEU A 203 14.30 -11.58 14.61
N PRO A 204 15.23 -10.78 15.17
CA PRO A 204 16.25 -11.29 16.07
C PRO A 204 15.64 -11.87 17.36
N GLY A 205 15.73 -13.19 17.51
CA GLY A 205 15.25 -13.91 18.69
C GLY A 205 13.76 -14.27 18.70
N TYR A 206 12.97 -13.82 17.73
CA TYR A 206 11.53 -14.12 17.65
C TYR A 206 10.99 -14.01 16.22
N THR A 207 9.85 -14.65 15.97
CA THR A 207 9.12 -14.52 14.69
C THR A 207 7.90 -13.64 14.91
N VAL A 208 7.66 -12.71 14.00
CA VAL A 208 6.48 -11.86 13.97
C VAL A 208 5.48 -12.43 12.98
N TRP A 209 4.26 -12.63 13.45
CA TRP A 209 3.11 -12.93 12.62
C TRP A 209 2.50 -11.67 12.04
N LEU A 210 2.26 -11.65 10.74
CA LEU A 210 1.57 -10.57 10.06
C LEU A 210 0.20 -11.07 9.60
N ARG A 211 -0.86 -10.36 10.01
CA ARG A 211 -2.16 -10.46 9.37
C ARG A 211 -2.10 -9.72 8.04
N THR A 212 -2.78 -10.25 7.04
CA THR A 212 -2.79 -9.66 5.69
C THR A 212 -4.20 -9.25 5.31
N TRP A 213 -4.33 -8.08 4.72
CA TRP A 213 -5.59 -7.44 4.37
C TRP A 213 -5.59 -7.00 2.91
N GLN A 214 -6.77 -6.90 2.31
CA GLN A 214 -7.01 -6.34 0.99
C GLN A 214 -7.98 -5.17 1.07
N VAL A 215 -7.63 -4.08 0.42
CA VAL A 215 -8.50 -2.95 0.10
C VAL A 215 -8.84 -3.02 -1.38
N GLN A 216 -10.11 -2.87 -1.73
CA GLN A 216 -10.54 -2.75 -3.11
C GLN A 216 -10.57 -1.26 -3.50
N VAL A 217 -9.91 -0.90 -4.59
CA VAL A 217 -9.77 0.48 -5.08
C VAL A 217 -10.19 0.50 -6.56
N GLY A 218 -11.49 0.45 -6.82
CA GLY A 218 -12.03 0.27 -8.16
C GLY A 218 -11.52 -1.03 -8.79
N ARG A 219 -10.71 -0.96 -9.85
CA ARG A 219 -10.09 -2.16 -10.46
C ARG A 219 -8.82 -2.64 -9.75
N VAL A 220 -8.21 -1.79 -8.94
CA VAL A 220 -6.92 -2.01 -8.30
C VAL A 220 -7.10 -2.60 -6.91
N LYS A 221 -6.13 -3.40 -6.48
CA LYS A 221 -6.06 -3.94 -5.12
C LYS A 221 -4.90 -3.33 -4.37
N LEU A 222 -5.12 -2.96 -3.12
CA LEU A 222 -4.08 -2.57 -2.18
C LEU A 222 -3.98 -3.64 -1.08
N TYR A 223 -2.80 -4.21 -0.91
CA TYR A 223 -2.52 -5.20 0.12
C TYR A 223 -1.81 -4.57 1.31
N LEU A 224 -2.29 -4.85 2.52
CA LEU A 224 -1.76 -4.26 3.74
C LEU A 224 -1.32 -5.35 4.73
N LEU A 225 -0.16 -5.12 5.33
CA LEU A 225 0.40 -5.96 6.39
C LEU A 225 0.16 -5.34 7.76
N ASP A 226 -0.12 -6.20 8.73
CA ASP A 226 -0.53 -5.79 10.06
C ASP A 226 0.11 -6.68 11.13
N SER A 227 0.94 -6.09 11.99
CA SER A 227 1.61 -6.82 13.06
C SER A 227 0.74 -7.01 14.30
N ASN A 228 -0.45 -6.42 14.38
CA ASN A 228 -1.36 -6.51 15.52
C ASN A 228 -2.06 -7.88 15.63
N ASP A 229 -1.26 -8.94 15.64
CA ASP A 229 -1.69 -10.32 15.81
C ASP A 229 -1.57 -10.74 17.28
N VAL A 230 -2.55 -11.50 17.76
CA VAL A 230 -2.58 -12.00 19.14
C VAL A 230 -1.42 -12.94 19.47
N ALA A 231 -0.87 -13.61 18.46
CA ALA A 231 0.31 -14.48 18.61
C ALA A 231 1.61 -13.69 18.85
N ASN A 232 1.62 -12.39 18.54
CA ASN A 232 2.78 -11.53 18.78
C ASN A 232 2.77 -10.99 20.22
N TYR A 233 3.96 -10.84 20.80
CA TYR A 233 4.12 -10.07 22.04
C TYR A 233 3.63 -8.62 21.84
N PRO A 234 3.07 -7.97 22.88
CA PRO A 234 2.54 -6.61 22.77
C PRO A 234 3.49 -5.60 22.13
N ALA A 235 4.79 -5.67 22.43
CA ALA A 235 5.80 -4.79 21.84
C ALA A 235 5.97 -4.96 20.32
N HIS A 236 5.68 -6.13 19.77
CA HIS A 236 5.78 -6.42 18.33
C HIS A 236 4.48 -6.17 17.59
N ARG A 237 3.34 -6.17 18.30
CA ARG A 237 2.08 -5.69 17.73
C ARG A 237 2.17 -4.23 17.31
N GLY A 238 2.96 -3.45 18.05
CA GLY A 238 3.22 -2.04 17.76
C GLY A 238 4.13 -1.76 16.57
N ILE A 239 4.60 -2.75 15.80
CA ILE A 239 5.36 -2.47 14.57
C ILE A 239 4.51 -1.64 13.61
N THR A 240 3.21 -1.93 13.52
CA THR A 240 2.24 -1.19 12.70
C THR A 240 1.39 -0.20 13.51
N SER A 241 1.82 0.27 14.69
CA SER A 241 0.97 1.16 15.49
C SER A 241 0.73 2.50 14.79
N GLU A 242 1.81 3.22 14.50
CA GLU A 242 1.80 4.60 13.99
C GLU A 242 2.68 4.72 12.74
N LEU A 243 2.24 5.56 11.82
CA LEU A 243 3.01 5.96 10.65
C LEU A 243 4.09 6.98 11.06
N TYR A 244 5.35 6.73 10.71
CA TYR A 244 6.50 7.57 11.10
C TYR A 244 6.69 7.77 12.62
N GLY A 245 6.11 6.90 13.44
CA GLY A 245 6.26 6.93 14.89
C GLY A 245 7.52 6.20 15.39
N GLY A 246 7.82 6.38 16.68
CA GLY A 246 8.88 5.67 17.41
C GLY A 246 10.32 6.05 17.02
N GLY A 247 11.24 5.12 17.22
CA GLY A 247 12.68 5.31 17.00
C GLY A 247 13.25 4.52 15.82
N PRO A 248 14.56 4.62 15.54
CA PRO A 248 15.21 4.00 14.38
C PRO A 248 14.98 2.49 14.27
N GLU A 249 14.91 1.77 15.40
CA GLU A 249 14.64 0.33 15.40
C GLU A 249 13.19 0.00 15.00
N LEU A 250 12.20 0.78 15.46
CA LEU A 250 10.81 0.61 15.03
C LEU A 250 10.69 0.89 13.54
N ARG A 251 11.33 1.96 13.08
CA ARG A 251 11.39 2.33 11.66
C ARG A 251 11.97 1.23 10.80
N LEU A 252 13.12 0.65 11.20
CA LEU A 252 13.71 -0.49 10.51
C LEU A 252 12.75 -1.69 10.46
N LYS A 253 12.06 -2.02 11.56
CA LYS A 253 11.07 -3.11 11.58
C LYS A 253 9.93 -2.87 10.60
N GLN A 254 9.43 -1.64 10.52
CA GLN A 254 8.39 -1.27 9.55
C GLN A 254 8.86 -1.46 8.12
N GLU A 255 10.08 -1.02 7.79
CA GLU A 255 10.65 -1.18 6.45
C GLU A 255 10.94 -2.64 6.09
N LEU A 256 11.34 -3.46 7.06
CA LEU A 256 11.47 -4.91 6.89
C LEU A 256 10.11 -5.57 6.63
N VAL A 257 9.09 -5.20 7.41
CA VAL A 257 7.72 -5.71 7.20
C VAL A 257 7.20 -5.28 5.83
N LEU A 258 7.35 -4.01 5.45
CA LEU A 258 6.91 -3.51 4.15
C LEU A 258 7.65 -4.20 2.99
N GLY A 259 8.99 -4.19 3.02
CA GLY A 259 9.81 -4.69 1.92
C GLY A 259 9.80 -6.22 1.82
N ILE A 260 10.27 -6.90 2.87
CA ILE A 260 10.37 -8.38 2.90
C ILE A 260 8.99 -8.99 3.04
N GLY A 261 8.22 -8.56 4.04
CA GLY A 261 6.87 -9.10 4.27
C GLY A 261 5.94 -8.82 3.10
N GLY A 262 6.05 -7.65 2.45
CA GLY A 262 5.23 -7.30 1.31
C GLY A 262 5.55 -8.11 0.07
N TRP A 263 6.83 -8.33 -0.24
CA TRP A 263 7.19 -9.21 -1.36
C TRP A 263 6.77 -10.66 -1.13
N ARG A 264 6.92 -11.18 0.10
CA ARG A 264 6.42 -12.50 0.48
C ARG A 264 4.91 -12.62 0.31
N LEU A 265 4.14 -11.59 0.67
CA LEU A 265 2.69 -11.59 0.47
C LEU A 265 2.33 -11.76 -1.00
N LEU A 266 3.00 -11.04 -1.89
CA LEU A 266 2.75 -11.16 -3.33
C LEU A 266 3.02 -12.59 -3.81
N HIS A 267 4.11 -13.20 -3.35
CA HIS A 267 4.43 -14.58 -3.68
C HIS A 267 3.37 -15.58 -3.18
N GLU A 268 2.94 -15.45 -1.93
CA GLU A 268 1.91 -16.33 -1.34
C GLU A 268 0.54 -16.17 -2.02
N LEU A 269 0.25 -14.99 -2.57
CA LEU A 269 -0.93 -14.75 -3.40
C LEU A 269 -0.78 -15.28 -4.84
N GLY A 270 0.38 -15.83 -5.20
CA GLY A 270 0.68 -16.30 -6.55
C GLY A 270 0.88 -15.16 -7.56
N LEU A 271 1.09 -13.93 -7.09
CA LEU A 271 1.29 -12.75 -7.92
C LEU A 271 2.76 -12.67 -8.33
N ARG A 272 3.00 -12.44 -9.63
CA ARG A 272 4.34 -12.33 -10.22
C ARG A 272 4.51 -10.97 -10.92
N PRO A 273 4.71 -9.87 -10.17
CA PRO A 273 4.84 -8.55 -10.77
C PRO A 273 6.08 -8.44 -11.64
N GLU A 274 5.92 -8.06 -12.91
CA GLU A 274 7.06 -7.76 -13.78
C GLU A 274 7.83 -6.54 -13.25
N VAL A 275 7.11 -5.57 -12.69
CA VAL A 275 7.66 -4.33 -12.13
C VAL A 275 7.45 -4.26 -10.61
N CYS A 276 8.49 -3.91 -9.87
CA CYS A 276 8.44 -3.48 -8.47
C CYS A 276 8.81 -2.00 -8.41
N HIS A 277 7.85 -1.16 -8.03
CA HIS A 277 8.02 0.28 -7.88
C HIS A 277 8.13 0.63 -6.41
N LEU A 278 9.28 1.17 -6.01
CA LEU A 278 9.58 1.65 -4.68
C LEU A 278 9.26 3.14 -4.58
N ASN A 279 8.25 3.49 -3.79
CA ASN A 279 7.90 4.87 -3.46
C ASN A 279 8.72 5.33 -2.26
N GLU A 280 9.83 6.01 -2.53
CA GLU A 280 10.90 6.34 -1.57
C GLU A 280 11.66 5.11 -1.03
N GLY A 281 12.77 5.34 -0.33
CA GLY A 281 13.68 4.30 0.15
C GLY A 281 13.08 3.30 1.15
N HIS A 282 11.92 3.59 1.73
CA HIS A 282 11.30 2.80 2.80
C HIS A 282 10.99 1.35 2.43
N ALA A 283 10.76 1.09 1.13
CA ALA A 283 10.46 -0.23 0.62
C ALA A 283 11.70 -0.96 0.06
N ALA A 284 12.91 -0.40 0.18
CA ALA A 284 14.08 -0.90 -0.57
C ALA A 284 14.47 -2.34 -0.22
N PHE A 285 14.08 -2.87 0.95
CA PHE A 285 14.28 -4.28 1.27
C PHE A 285 13.49 -5.24 0.37
N ALA A 286 12.43 -4.77 -0.33
CA ALA A 286 11.75 -5.56 -1.36
C ALA A 286 12.70 -5.99 -2.50
N VAL A 287 13.74 -5.21 -2.78
CA VAL A 287 14.79 -5.59 -3.75
C VAL A 287 15.50 -6.86 -3.32
N LEU A 288 15.86 -6.95 -2.02
CA LEU A 288 16.58 -8.12 -1.49
C LEU A 288 15.69 -9.36 -1.53
N GLU A 289 14.43 -9.23 -1.11
CA GLU A 289 13.50 -10.36 -1.12
C GLU A 289 13.11 -10.79 -2.54
N ARG A 290 13.01 -9.85 -3.49
CA ARG A 290 12.82 -10.16 -4.91
C ARG A 290 14.01 -10.92 -5.49
N ALA A 291 15.23 -10.50 -5.15
CA ALA A 291 16.44 -11.22 -5.56
C ALA A 291 16.49 -12.62 -4.92
N LEU A 292 16.21 -12.74 -3.62
CA LEU A 292 16.14 -14.02 -2.92
C LEU A 292 15.13 -14.97 -3.59
N HIS A 293 13.93 -14.49 -3.90
CA HIS A 293 12.92 -15.30 -4.56
C HIS A 293 13.41 -15.82 -5.92
N PHE A 294 14.08 -14.97 -6.71
CA PHE A 294 14.68 -15.39 -7.98
C PHE A 294 15.79 -16.43 -7.79
N MET A 295 16.63 -16.30 -6.73
CA MET A 295 17.63 -17.31 -6.39
C MET A 295 16.98 -18.66 -6.11
N GLU A 296 15.90 -18.69 -5.35
CA GLU A 296 15.17 -19.91 -5.01
C GLU A 296 14.55 -20.57 -6.25
N GLU A 297 14.02 -19.79 -7.20
CA GLU A 297 13.42 -20.32 -8.42
C GLU A 297 14.45 -20.85 -9.44
N THR A 298 15.66 -20.26 -9.46
CA THR A 298 16.64 -20.50 -10.54
C THR A 298 17.93 -21.18 -10.09
N GLY A 299 18.18 -21.27 -8.79
CA GLY A 299 19.43 -21.75 -8.21
C GLY A 299 20.63 -20.84 -8.46
N GLN A 300 20.42 -19.60 -8.88
CA GLN A 300 21.49 -18.63 -9.16
C GLN A 300 22.02 -17.97 -7.88
N SER A 301 23.23 -17.39 -7.95
CA SER A 301 23.81 -16.62 -6.85
C SER A 301 23.08 -15.29 -6.63
N PHE A 302 23.26 -14.69 -5.45
CA PHE A 302 22.68 -13.38 -5.14
C PHE A 302 23.12 -12.29 -6.11
N ASP A 303 24.39 -12.24 -6.49
CA ASP A 303 24.88 -11.22 -7.44
C ASP A 303 24.17 -11.32 -8.80
N ALA A 304 23.98 -12.54 -9.31
CA ALA A 304 23.25 -12.77 -10.55
C ALA A 304 21.77 -12.41 -10.39
N ALA A 305 21.15 -12.82 -9.28
CA ALA A 305 19.75 -12.52 -9.01
C ALA A 305 19.48 -11.02 -8.86
N LEU A 306 20.31 -10.31 -8.10
CA LEU A 306 20.23 -8.86 -7.93
C LEU A 306 20.40 -8.15 -9.28
N ALA A 307 21.37 -8.57 -10.10
CA ALA A 307 21.59 -7.99 -11.43
C ALA A 307 20.41 -8.18 -12.38
N VAL A 308 19.80 -9.38 -12.41
CA VAL A 308 18.67 -9.69 -13.29
C VAL A 308 17.40 -8.99 -12.83
N THR A 309 17.08 -9.10 -11.54
CA THR A 309 15.85 -8.52 -10.97
C THR A 309 15.85 -6.99 -10.98
N ARG A 310 17.03 -6.36 -10.97
CA ARG A 310 17.21 -4.92 -11.07
C ARG A 310 16.46 -4.30 -12.25
N ALA A 311 16.41 -4.97 -13.40
CA ALA A 311 15.71 -4.45 -14.59
C ALA A 311 14.21 -4.23 -14.37
N GLY A 312 13.59 -4.98 -13.46
CA GLY A 312 12.18 -4.84 -13.09
C GLY A 312 11.93 -3.93 -11.89
N ASN A 313 12.98 -3.32 -11.32
CA ASN A 313 12.86 -2.46 -10.14
C ASN A 313 12.94 -0.97 -10.54
N LEU A 314 11.98 -0.19 -10.05
CA LEU A 314 11.85 1.25 -10.26
C LEU A 314 11.90 1.96 -8.90
N PHE A 315 12.75 2.98 -8.77
CA PHE A 315 12.86 3.76 -7.54
C PHE A 315 12.49 5.22 -7.81
N THR A 316 11.43 5.70 -7.15
CA THR A 316 11.12 7.13 -7.11
C THR A 316 11.60 7.73 -5.79
N THR A 317 12.36 8.82 -5.87
CA THR A 317 12.77 9.59 -4.69
C THR A 317 12.03 10.92 -4.63
N HIS A 318 11.51 11.24 -3.44
CA HIS A 318 10.83 12.49 -3.12
C HIS A 318 11.72 13.41 -2.27
N THR A 319 12.81 12.86 -1.74
CA THR A 319 13.75 13.54 -0.85
C THR A 319 14.63 14.53 -1.61
N ALA A 320 14.50 15.81 -1.23
CA ALA A 320 15.29 16.91 -1.82
C ALA A 320 16.60 17.21 -1.06
N VAL A 321 16.81 16.64 0.13
CA VAL A 321 18.00 16.87 0.96
C VAL A 321 18.51 15.56 1.55
N ALA A 322 19.83 15.32 1.53
CA ALA A 322 20.43 14.05 1.94
C ALA A 322 20.14 13.64 3.39
N ALA A 323 19.82 14.60 4.26
CA ALA A 323 19.46 14.36 5.65
C ALA A 323 18.05 13.73 5.82
N GLY A 324 17.21 13.79 4.77
CA GLY A 324 15.86 13.21 4.79
C GLY A 324 15.82 11.71 4.48
N PHE A 325 16.94 11.10 4.08
CA PHE A 325 16.99 9.67 3.84
C PHE A 325 17.05 8.89 5.14
N ASP A 326 16.30 7.79 5.21
CA ASP A 326 16.40 6.83 6.30
C ASP A 326 17.80 6.19 6.33
N ARG A 327 18.44 6.27 7.51
CA ARG A 327 19.77 5.74 7.77
C ARG A 327 19.77 4.93 9.05
N PHE A 328 20.32 3.72 8.98
CA PHE A 328 20.43 2.82 10.12
C PHE A 328 21.87 2.58 10.51
N SER A 329 22.15 2.44 11.81
CA SER A 329 23.50 2.12 12.24
C SER A 329 23.92 0.73 11.74
N PRO A 330 25.21 0.49 11.45
CA PRO A 330 25.68 -0.84 11.01
C PRO A 330 25.31 -1.95 11.99
N ALA A 331 25.43 -1.68 13.30
CA ALA A 331 25.07 -2.63 14.35
C ALA A 331 23.59 -3.02 14.32
N LEU A 332 22.69 -2.07 14.00
CA LEU A 332 21.27 -2.35 13.89
C LEU A 332 20.96 -3.22 12.66
N ILE A 333 21.60 -2.94 11.51
CA ILE A 333 21.47 -3.80 10.32
C ILE A 333 22.04 -5.20 10.59
N GLU A 334 23.20 -5.30 11.24
CA GLU A 334 23.80 -6.58 11.64
C GLU A 334 22.84 -7.39 12.52
N GLN A 335 22.28 -6.75 13.54
CA GLN A 335 21.35 -7.39 14.45
C GLN A 335 20.14 -7.98 13.71
N TYR A 336 19.54 -7.22 12.79
CA TYR A 336 18.28 -7.58 12.12
C TYR A 336 18.44 -8.42 10.86
N LEU A 337 19.48 -8.16 10.07
CA LEU A 337 19.67 -8.74 8.74
C LEU A 337 20.95 -9.57 8.63
N GLY A 338 21.81 -9.64 9.65
CA GLY A 338 23.06 -10.43 9.58
C GLY A 338 22.82 -11.90 9.29
N THR A 339 21.90 -12.54 10.03
CA THR A 339 21.51 -13.93 9.78
C THR A 339 20.84 -14.09 8.42
N TYR A 340 19.99 -13.14 8.02
CA TYR A 340 19.32 -13.15 6.71
C TYR A 340 20.33 -13.07 5.55
N ALA A 341 21.33 -12.18 5.65
CA ALA A 341 22.38 -12.06 4.65
C ALA A 341 23.15 -13.37 4.45
N VAL A 342 23.60 -13.98 5.55
CA VAL A 342 24.44 -15.18 5.48
C VAL A 342 23.63 -16.43 5.10
N GLN A 343 22.45 -16.62 5.69
CA GLN A 343 21.69 -17.87 5.55
C GLN A 343 20.70 -17.87 4.39
N LYS A 344 20.20 -16.70 3.97
CA LYS A 344 19.22 -16.58 2.88
C LYS A 344 19.86 -16.06 1.60
N LEU A 345 20.52 -14.90 1.68
CA LEU A 345 21.16 -14.30 0.51
C LEU A 345 22.51 -14.98 0.17
N GLY A 346 23.13 -15.70 1.11
CA GLY A 346 24.42 -16.33 0.89
C GLY A 346 25.58 -15.34 0.71
N ILE A 347 25.45 -14.11 1.24
CA ILE A 347 26.47 -13.06 1.18
C ILE A 347 26.97 -12.71 2.59
N SER A 348 28.15 -12.07 2.66
CA SER A 348 28.65 -11.60 3.95
C SER A 348 27.85 -10.40 4.45
N LEU A 349 27.88 -10.15 5.76
CA LEU A 349 27.34 -8.93 6.34
C LEU A 349 28.01 -7.67 5.76
N HIS A 350 29.30 -7.76 5.43
CA HIS A 350 30.03 -6.67 4.78
C HIS A 350 29.42 -6.33 3.42
N ASP A 351 29.13 -7.35 2.59
CA ASP A 351 28.53 -7.16 1.27
C ASP A 351 27.11 -6.62 1.37
N LEU A 352 26.32 -7.08 2.34
CA LEU A 352 25.01 -6.49 2.61
C LEU A 352 25.17 -5.00 2.94
N LEU A 353 25.99 -4.65 3.93
CA LEU A 353 26.20 -3.26 4.35
C LEU A 353 26.73 -2.38 3.23
N ALA A 354 27.59 -2.92 2.36
CA ALA A 354 28.11 -2.23 1.18
C ALA A 354 26.99 -1.76 0.24
N LEU A 355 25.87 -2.48 0.15
CA LEU A 355 24.71 -2.06 -0.66
C LEU A 355 24.05 -0.78 -0.13
N GLY A 356 24.19 -0.45 1.15
CA GLY A 356 23.65 0.77 1.76
C GLY A 356 24.67 1.90 1.97
N ARG A 357 25.95 1.71 1.62
CA ARG A 357 27.03 2.69 1.91
C ARG A 357 27.51 3.44 0.69
N GLN A 358 27.94 4.69 0.83
CA GLN A 358 28.69 5.37 -0.23
C GLN A 358 30.07 4.75 -0.41
N ASN A 359 30.79 4.54 0.70
CA ASN A 359 32.09 3.87 0.73
C ASN A 359 31.94 2.47 1.35
N PRO A 360 31.95 1.40 0.54
CA PRO A 360 31.86 0.02 1.03
C PRO A 360 32.88 -0.33 2.11
N GLY A 361 34.07 0.28 2.06
CA GLY A 361 35.17 0.02 2.99
C GLY A 361 35.04 0.76 4.34
N ASP A 362 34.12 1.72 4.48
CA ASP A 362 33.90 2.40 5.75
C ASP A 362 32.93 1.58 6.63
N ALA A 363 33.49 0.86 7.59
CA ALA A 363 32.73 0.03 8.52
C ALA A 363 31.80 0.83 9.44
N SER A 364 32.04 2.13 9.61
CA SER A 364 31.26 3.01 10.48
C SER A 364 30.11 3.71 9.74
N GLU A 365 30.15 3.75 8.40
CA GLU A 365 29.15 4.45 7.61
C GLU A 365 27.76 3.81 7.80
N PRO A 366 26.73 4.60 8.16
CA PRO A 366 25.35 4.13 8.27
C PRO A 366 24.83 3.54 6.97
N PHE A 367 23.91 2.59 7.10
CA PHE A 367 23.19 2.01 5.97
C PHE A 367 22.11 2.95 5.48
N ASN A 368 22.27 3.52 4.29
CA ASN A 368 21.32 4.41 3.64
C ASN A 368 20.37 3.64 2.73
N MET A 369 19.08 3.73 3.01
CA MET A 369 18.05 3.01 2.27
C MET A 369 17.89 3.46 0.82
N ALA A 370 18.12 4.74 0.53
CA ALA A 370 18.10 5.23 -0.85
C ALA A 370 19.27 4.67 -1.67
N TYR A 371 20.41 4.35 -1.05
CA TYR A 371 21.53 3.72 -1.75
C TYR A 371 21.22 2.26 -2.10
N LEU A 372 20.57 1.53 -1.19
CA LEU A 372 20.05 0.19 -1.48
C LEU A 372 19.05 0.25 -2.65
N ALA A 373 18.09 1.19 -2.59
CA ALA A 373 17.08 1.36 -3.63
C ALA A 373 17.68 1.63 -5.02
N ILE A 374 18.65 2.53 -5.12
CA ILE A 374 19.32 2.87 -6.39
C ILE A 374 20.13 1.70 -6.94
N ARG A 375 20.92 1.03 -6.09
CA ARG A 375 21.71 -0.13 -6.53
C ARG A 375 20.82 -1.29 -6.96
N GLY A 376 19.66 -1.41 -6.33
CA GLY A 376 18.64 -2.41 -6.62
C GLY A 376 17.74 -2.10 -7.81
N SER A 377 17.77 -0.88 -8.36
CA SER A 377 16.81 -0.43 -9.37
C SER A 377 17.43 -0.17 -10.75
N GLY A 378 16.70 -0.56 -11.79
CA GLY A 378 17.07 -0.39 -13.19
C GLY A 378 16.73 1.00 -13.71
N ALA A 379 15.76 1.66 -13.08
CA ALA A 379 15.41 3.04 -13.35
C ALA A 379 15.14 3.81 -12.06
N VAL A 380 15.58 5.06 -12.03
CA VAL A 380 15.46 5.96 -10.89
C VAL A 380 14.91 7.30 -11.37
N ASN A 381 13.93 7.86 -10.67
CA ASN A 381 13.37 9.16 -11.04
C ASN A 381 13.12 10.06 -9.81
N GLY A 382 13.33 11.36 -10.01
CA GLY A 382 12.72 12.39 -9.16
C GLY A 382 11.27 12.69 -9.56
N VAL A 383 10.65 13.59 -8.81
CA VAL A 383 9.20 13.89 -8.91
C VAL A 383 8.86 15.18 -9.66
N SER A 384 9.86 15.84 -10.23
CA SER A 384 9.73 16.99 -11.12
C SER A 384 11.02 17.20 -11.89
N ARG A 385 10.99 18.01 -12.95
CA ARG A 385 12.19 18.30 -13.75
C ARG A 385 13.33 18.89 -12.92
N LEU A 386 13.02 19.83 -12.01
CA LEU A 386 14.01 20.43 -11.13
C LEU A 386 14.47 19.41 -10.08
N HIS A 387 13.53 18.65 -9.50
CA HIS A 387 13.86 17.62 -8.54
C HIS A 387 14.80 16.56 -9.13
N GLY A 388 14.60 16.14 -10.39
CA GLY A 388 15.53 15.22 -11.06
C GLY A 388 16.97 15.74 -11.13
N ARG A 389 17.18 17.07 -11.26
CA ARG A 389 18.53 17.67 -11.16
C ARG A 389 19.08 17.63 -9.74
N VAL A 390 18.25 17.93 -8.74
CA VAL A 390 18.62 17.84 -7.32
C VAL A 390 18.98 16.40 -6.96
N SER A 391 18.16 15.42 -7.35
CA SER A 391 18.41 14.00 -7.10
C SER A 391 19.69 13.52 -7.78
N ARG A 392 20.00 13.96 -9.02
CA ARG A 392 21.31 13.65 -9.64
C ARG A 392 22.47 14.11 -8.76
N HIS A 393 22.38 15.30 -8.17
CA HIS A 393 23.43 15.80 -7.28
C HIS A 393 23.52 14.99 -5.98
N LEU A 394 22.38 14.65 -5.38
CA LEU A 394 22.33 13.85 -4.15
C LEU A 394 22.96 12.47 -4.33
N PHE A 395 22.81 11.86 -5.50
CA PHE A 395 23.29 10.51 -5.79
C PHE A 395 24.59 10.46 -6.60
N GLU A 396 25.12 11.60 -7.03
CA GLU A 396 26.42 11.74 -7.69
C GLU A 396 27.57 11.00 -6.97
N PRO A 397 27.64 10.98 -5.62
CA PRO A 397 28.70 10.23 -4.93
C PRO A 397 28.70 8.72 -5.21
N LEU A 398 27.57 8.11 -5.59
CA LEU A 398 27.50 6.71 -6.00
C LEU A 398 28.09 6.45 -7.40
N PHE A 399 28.26 7.51 -8.20
CA PHE A 399 28.71 7.49 -9.58
C PHE A 399 29.94 8.38 -9.78
N ALA A 400 30.92 8.32 -8.87
CA ALA A 400 32.08 9.22 -8.82
C ALA A 400 32.90 9.33 -10.13
N ARG A 401 32.76 8.37 -11.05
CA ARG A 401 33.44 8.36 -12.37
C ARG A 401 32.56 8.83 -13.53
N TRP A 402 31.30 9.18 -13.27
CA TRP A 402 30.34 9.60 -14.28
C TRP A 402 30.25 11.13 -14.28
N PRO A 403 30.11 11.77 -15.45
CA PRO A 403 29.72 13.16 -15.50
C PRO A 403 28.38 13.36 -14.77
N HIS A 404 28.24 14.47 -14.02
CA HIS A 404 27.00 14.80 -13.30
C HIS A 404 25.73 14.67 -14.18
N ALA A 405 25.82 15.11 -15.44
CA ALA A 405 24.71 15.05 -16.39
C ALA A 405 24.31 13.62 -16.80
N GLU A 406 25.21 12.65 -16.68
CA GLU A 406 24.99 11.24 -17.03
C GLU A 406 24.55 10.39 -15.83
N VAL A 407 24.57 10.93 -14.60
CA VAL A 407 24.02 10.25 -13.42
C VAL A 407 22.59 9.80 -13.73
N PRO A 408 22.27 8.48 -13.64
CA PRO A 408 21.10 7.87 -14.26
C PRO A 408 19.82 8.09 -13.42
N VAL A 409 19.52 9.34 -13.11
CA VAL A 409 18.32 9.76 -12.40
C VAL A 409 17.48 10.64 -13.33
N GLY A 410 16.32 10.14 -13.73
CA GLY A 410 15.34 10.85 -14.54
C GLY A 410 14.37 11.69 -13.72
N TYR A 411 13.23 12.03 -14.30
CA TYR A 411 12.10 12.59 -13.57
C TYR A 411 10.78 12.17 -14.21
N VAL A 412 9.76 12.03 -13.36
CA VAL A 412 8.36 11.98 -13.74
C VAL A 412 7.69 13.04 -12.89
N THR A 413 7.06 14.04 -13.51
CA THR A 413 6.38 15.11 -12.75
C THR A 413 5.13 14.53 -12.10
N ASN A 414 4.96 14.73 -10.80
CA ASN A 414 3.75 14.30 -10.10
C ASN A 414 2.49 14.91 -10.72
N GLY A 415 1.41 14.16 -10.67
CA GLY A 415 0.05 14.61 -10.97
C GLY A 415 -0.88 14.29 -9.81
N VAL A 416 -2.11 14.77 -9.92
CA VAL A 416 -3.20 14.46 -8.98
C VAL A 416 -4.35 13.79 -9.72
N HIS A 417 -5.13 12.99 -9.02
CA HIS A 417 -6.30 12.31 -9.59
C HIS A 417 -7.48 13.27 -9.72
N MET A 418 -7.69 13.83 -10.92
CA MET A 418 -8.68 14.89 -11.17
C MET A 418 -10.05 14.65 -10.51
N PRO A 419 -10.73 13.51 -10.68
CA PRO A 419 -12.04 13.27 -10.05
C PRO A 419 -12.06 13.32 -8.51
N THR A 420 -10.90 13.21 -7.86
CA THR A 420 -10.78 13.36 -6.39
C THR A 420 -10.65 14.81 -5.96
N TRP A 421 -10.05 15.65 -6.80
CA TRP A 421 -9.66 17.01 -6.43
C TRP A 421 -10.48 18.09 -7.11
N ASP A 422 -11.37 17.70 -8.03
CA ASP A 422 -12.38 18.57 -8.59
C ASP A 422 -13.64 18.61 -7.70
N SER A 423 -14.36 19.73 -7.73
CA SER A 423 -15.64 19.84 -7.00
C SER A 423 -16.80 19.36 -7.88
N PRO A 424 -17.90 18.87 -7.30
CA PRO A 424 -19.09 18.50 -8.08
C PRO A 424 -19.59 19.65 -8.98
N GLU A 425 -19.58 20.88 -8.48
CA GLU A 425 -20.02 22.06 -9.24
C GLU A 425 -19.09 22.40 -10.41
N ALA A 426 -17.80 22.13 -10.26
CA ALA A 426 -16.84 22.31 -11.34
C ALA A 426 -16.97 21.18 -12.36
N ASP A 427 -17.09 19.92 -11.93
CA ASP A 427 -17.29 18.78 -12.83
C ASP A 427 -18.58 18.97 -13.67
N ASP A 428 -19.68 19.39 -13.05
CA ASP A 428 -20.94 19.74 -13.74
C ASP A 428 -20.73 20.83 -14.81
N LEU A 429 -19.90 21.85 -14.54
CA LEU A 429 -19.64 22.94 -15.47
C LEU A 429 -18.73 22.52 -16.64
N TRP A 430 -17.74 21.66 -16.39
CA TRP A 430 -16.72 21.29 -17.38
C TRP A 430 -17.07 20.07 -18.23
N THR A 431 -18.07 19.29 -17.81
CA THR A 431 -18.52 18.07 -18.52
C THR A 431 -19.79 18.23 -19.37
N GLU A 432 -20.40 19.43 -19.38
CA GLU A 432 -21.36 19.88 -20.43
C GLU A 432 -20.67 20.10 -21.78
#